data_AF-A0A357GVD7-F1
#
_entry.id   AF-A0A357GVD7-F1
#
_cell.length_a   1.000
_cell.length_b   1.000
_cell.length_c   1.000
_cell.angle_alpha   90.00
_cell.angle_beta   90.00
_cell.angle_gamma   90.00
#
_symmetry.space_group_name_H-M   'P 1'
#
loop_
_entity.id
_entity.type
_entity.pdbx_description
1 polymer ?
#
loop_
_entity_poly.entity_id
_entity_poly.type
_entity_poly.pdbx_seq_one_letter_code
_entity_poly.pdbx_strand_id
1 'polypeptide(L)'
;MQKIILILVSVVIAIIVFIWGASIYNSDFGDISKQNKFCTEEAKICPDGSAVGRAGPNCEFSPCPEINNILTQEEAKLIAQNECVKDGEVTSEGMYNENSKTWWFDANLNVAREGCNPACVVSEETRKAEINWRCIGLREPQKKEAELNIKVSAPIENTVIKSPLYIKGEAKNWYFEASFPIKLVDENGNILAQTVARAMGDWMVDDFVPFEAELIFDTPQSKKGEIIFEKDNPSGLPENDQSFRLPILFK
;
A
#
# COMPACT_ATOMS: atom_id res chain seq x y z
N MET A 1 -17.88 -35.29 95.65
CA MET A 1 -16.80 -35.41 94.64
C MET A 1 -17.20 -34.87 93.27
N GLN A 2 -18.34 -35.25 92.70
CA GLN A 2 -18.78 -34.80 91.35
C GLN A 2 -18.88 -33.27 91.17
N LYS A 3 -19.35 -32.53 92.20
CA LYS A 3 -19.39 -31.05 92.16
C LYS A 3 -18.01 -30.39 92.13
N ILE A 4 -17.01 -30.99 92.78
CA ILE A 4 -15.62 -30.49 92.79
C ILE A 4 -14.97 -30.74 91.42
N ILE A 5 -15.25 -31.89 90.81
CA ILE A 5 -14.78 -32.23 89.46
C ILE A 5 -15.34 -31.25 88.42
N LEU A 6 -16.63 -30.88 88.52
CA LEU A 6 -17.25 -29.90 87.61
C LEU A 6 -16.64 -28.49 87.73
N ILE A 7 -16.28 -28.07 88.95
CA ILE A 7 -15.62 -26.78 89.18
C ILE A 7 -14.19 -26.79 88.64
N LEU A 8 -13.45 -27.88 88.83
CA LEU A 8 -12.08 -27.99 88.29
C LEU A 8 -12.09 -28.02 86.75
N VAL A 9 -13.06 -28.71 86.13
CA VAL A 9 -13.21 -28.75 84.67
C VAL A 9 -13.58 -27.38 84.11
N SER A 10 -14.48 -26.61 84.75
CA SER A 10 -14.84 -25.28 84.27
C SER A 10 -13.69 -24.28 84.37
N VAL A 11 -12.87 -24.36 85.44
CA VAL A 11 -11.67 -23.52 85.60
C VAL A 11 -10.61 -23.87 84.55
N VAL A 12 -10.39 -25.15 84.26
CA VAL A 12 -9.43 -25.58 83.24
C VAL A 12 -9.88 -25.13 81.84
N ILE A 13 -11.17 -25.25 81.51
CA ILE A 13 -11.70 -24.75 80.24
C ILE A 13 -11.54 -23.24 80.13
N ALA A 14 -11.81 -22.47 81.19
CA ALA A 14 -11.61 -21.03 81.19
C ALA A 14 -10.14 -20.64 80.98
N ILE A 15 -9.20 -21.35 81.58
CA ILE A 15 -7.76 -21.12 81.39
C ILE A 15 -7.34 -21.45 79.95
N ILE A 16 -7.83 -22.56 79.37
CA ILE A 16 -7.54 -22.93 77.99
C ILE A 16 -8.11 -21.89 77.02
N VAL A 17 -9.34 -21.40 77.24
CA VAL A 17 -9.94 -20.33 76.43
C VAL A 17 -9.16 -19.02 76.58
N PHE A 18 -8.65 -18.70 77.77
CA PHE A 18 -7.85 -17.51 77.99
C PHE A 18 -6.48 -17.59 77.30
N ILE A 19 -5.83 -18.77 77.33
CA ILE A 19 -4.54 -19.01 76.65
C ILE A 19 -4.73 -19.01 75.12
N TRP A 20 -5.78 -19.67 74.60
CA TRP A 20 -6.11 -19.64 73.18
C TRP A 20 -6.53 -18.25 72.70
N GLY A 21 -7.32 -17.53 73.49
CA GLY A 21 -7.71 -16.15 73.22
C GLY A 21 -6.50 -15.22 73.16
N ALA A 22 -5.55 -15.36 74.09
CA ALA A 22 -4.31 -14.59 74.07
C ALA A 22 -3.39 -14.97 72.90
N SER A 23 -3.38 -16.23 72.48
CA SER A 23 -2.61 -16.70 71.31
C SER A 23 -3.20 -16.21 69.99
N ILE A 24 -4.53 -16.14 69.87
CA ILE A 24 -5.24 -15.61 68.69
C ILE A 24 -5.16 -14.07 68.62
N TYR A 25 -5.09 -13.37 69.77
CA TYR A 25 -4.93 -11.92 69.79
C TYR A 25 -3.53 -11.45 69.37
N ASN A 26 -2.52 -12.32 69.45
CA ASN A 26 -1.14 -12.00 69.09
C ASN A 26 -0.74 -12.42 67.66
N SER A 27 -1.67 -12.94 66.86
CA SER A 27 -1.40 -13.42 65.50
C SER A 27 -2.06 -12.61 64.39
N ASP A 28 -2.41 -11.33 64.61
CA ASP A 28 -2.95 -10.49 63.53
C ASP A 28 -2.71 -8.98 63.67
N PHE A 29 -1.47 -8.59 63.98
CA PHE A 29 -0.95 -7.30 63.54
C PHE A 29 0.19 -7.56 62.57
N GLY A 30 -0.18 -8.08 61.40
CA GLY A 30 0.64 -7.92 60.20
C GLY A 30 0.95 -6.44 60.03
N ASP A 31 2.23 -6.13 59.93
CA ASP A 31 2.80 -4.80 59.83
C ASP A 31 2.10 -3.95 58.74
N ILE A 32 1.16 -3.09 59.14
CA ILE A 32 0.53 -2.06 58.30
C ILE A 32 1.47 -0.83 58.20
N SER A 33 2.78 -1.02 58.23
CA SER A 33 3.75 0.02 57.86
C SER A 33 4.19 -0.08 56.39
N LYS A 34 3.45 -0.81 55.54
CA LYS A 34 3.51 -0.56 54.10
C LYS A 34 2.87 0.80 53.84
N GLN A 35 3.71 1.82 53.97
CA GLN A 35 3.42 3.24 53.88
C GLN A 35 2.31 3.52 52.87
N ASN A 36 1.22 4.12 53.35
CA ASN A 36 0.53 5.12 52.53
C ASN A 36 1.51 6.29 52.38
N LYS A 37 2.55 6.10 51.57
CA LYS A 37 3.48 7.15 51.20
C LYS A 37 2.68 8.05 50.26
N PHE A 38 2.25 9.20 50.77
CA PHE A 38 1.60 10.22 49.97
C PHE A 38 2.64 10.80 49.03
N CYS A 39 2.57 10.40 47.76
CA CYS A 39 3.39 10.98 46.72
C CYS A 39 2.78 12.32 46.26
N THR A 40 3.63 13.20 45.73
CA THR A 40 3.18 14.46 45.13
C THR A 40 2.28 14.19 43.92
N GLU A 41 1.24 15.00 43.73
CA GLU A 41 0.27 14.90 42.62
C GLU A 41 0.85 15.43 41.29
N GLU A 42 2.07 15.02 40.97
CA GLU A 42 2.72 15.38 39.71
C GLU A 42 2.35 14.38 38.61
N ALA A 43 2.07 14.91 37.42
CA ALA A 43 1.82 14.12 36.22
C ALA A 43 3.01 14.20 35.27
N LYS A 44 3.49 13.05 34.79
CA LYS A 44 4.40 12.93 33.66
C LYS A 44 3.61 12.57 32.41
N ILE A 45 3.80 13.33 31.35
CA ILE A 45 3.19 13.05 30.05
C ILE A 45 3.96 11.94 29.35
N CYS A 46 3.25 10.91 28.91
CA CYS A 46 3.77 9.79 28.13
C CYS A 46 3.77 10.11 26.63
N PRO A 47 4.55 9.37 25.81
CA PRO A 47 4.60 9.59 24.35
C PRO A 47 3.25 9.45 23.64
N ASP A 48 2.30 8.70 24.20
CA ASP A 48 0.93 8.53 23.71
C ASP A 48 -0.02 9.69 24.11
N GLY A 49 0.47 10.67 24.88
CA GLY A 49 -0.32 11.78 25.41
C GLY A 49 -1.03 11.47 26.73
N SER A 50 -0.96 10.24 27.23
CA SER A 50 -1.49 9.88 28.56
C SER A 50 -0.64 10.50 29.69
N ALA A 51 -1.18 10.53 30.91
CA ALA A 51 -0.50 11.08 32.07
C ALA A 51 -0.35 9.99 33.15
N VAL A 52 0.87 9.82 33.66
CA VAL A 52 1.16 8.91 34.77
C VAL A 52 1.59 9.69 36.01
N GLY A 53 1.07 9.26 37.17
CA GLY A 53 1.43 9.81 38.48
C GLY A 53 2.59 9.05 39.13
N ARG A 54 3.02 9.54 40.29
CA ARG A 54 3.99 8.86 41.15
C ARG A 54 3.32 7.77 41.98
N ALA A 55 3.95 6.61 42.10
CA ALA A 55 3.45 5.47 42.88
C ALA A 55 4.57 4.68 43.56
N GLY A 56 4.19 3.77 44.46
CA GLY A 56 5.10 2.84 45.14
C GLY A 56 5.91 3.43 46.31
N PRO A 57 6.74 2.61 46.95
CA PRO A 57 7.47 2.98 48.17
C PRO A 57 8.50 4.09 47.94
N ASN A 58 8.91 4.34 46.70
CA ASN A 58 9.87 5.37 46.33
C ASN A 58 9.24 6.63 45.70
N CYS A 59 7.93 6.66 45.43
CA CYS A 59 7.27 7.75 44.67
C CYS A 59 7.91 8.00 43.29
N GLU A 60 8.20 6.92 42.58
CA GLU A 60 8.66 6.95 41.21
C GLU A 60 7.45 7.03 40.27
N PHE A 61 7.63 7.60 39.08
CA PHE A 61 6.56 7.59 38.09
C PHE A 61 6.23 6.15 37.72
N SER A 62 4.94 5.82 37.71
CA SER A 62 4.49 4.56 37.12
C SER A 62 5.00 4.44 35.69
N PRO A 63 5.35 3.23 35.21
CA PRO A 63 5.71 3.05 33.81
C PRO A 63 4.56 3.55 32.92
N CYS A 64 4.91 4.23 31.83
CA CYS A 64 3.93 4.55 30.80
C CYS A 64 3.27 3.25 30.31
N PRO A 65 1.99 3.28 29.94
CA PRO A 65 1.36 2.14 29.28
C PRO A 65 2.25 1.66 28.14
N GLU A 66 2.52 0.35 28.11
CA GLU A 66 3.15 -0.22 26.92
C GLU A 66 2.16 -0.02 25.78
N ILE A 67 2.54 0.84 24.83
CA ILE A 67 1.74 1.04 23.63
C ILE A 67 1.82 -0.28 22.88
N ASN A 68 0.81 -1.15 23.03
CA ASN A 68 0.48 -2.11 22.00
C ASN A 68 0.03 -1.27 20.81
N ASN A 69 1.03 -0.83 20.04
CA ASN A 69 1.02 0.18 18.99
C ASN A 69 0.27 -0.28 17.74
N ILE A 70 -0.74 -1.14 17.92
CA ILE A 70 -1.60 -1.60 16.85
C ILE A 70 -2.62 -0.48 16.65
N LEU A 71 -2.43 0.30 15.59
CA LEU A 71 -3.39 1.30 15.15
C LEU A 71 -4.71 0.58 14.85
N THR A 72 -5.74 0.89 15.62
CA THR A 72 -7.07 0.28 15.42
C THR A 72 -7.74 0.83 14.17
N GLN A 73 -8.70 0.09 13.62
CA GLN A 73 -9.47 0.53 12.45
C GLN A 73 -10.16 1.88 12.69
N GLU A 74 -10.72 2.11 13.88
CA GLU A 74 -11.41 3.35 14.22
C GLU A 74 -10.46 4.55 14.28
N GLU A 75 -9.27 4.38 14.87
CA GLU A 75 -8.24 5.41 14.88
C GLU A 75 -7.74 5.71 13.47
N ALA A 76 -7.49 4.67 12.67
CA ALA A 76 -7.09 4.82 11.28
C ALA A 76 -8.18 5.51 10.44
N LYS A 77 -9.46 5.20 10.69
CA LYS A 77 -10.59 5.82 10.02
C LYS A 77 -10.69 7.31 10.33
N LEU A 78 -10.43 7.71 11.57
CA LEU A 78 -10.41 9.12 11.97
C LEU A 78 -9.28 9.91 11.28
N ILE A 79 -8.08 9.32 11.20
CA ILE A 79 -6.95 9.92 10.48
C ILE A 79 -7.31 10.07 9.00
N ALA A 80 -7.88 9.02 8.38
CA ALA A 80 -8.29 9.05 6.98
C ALA A 80 -9.34 10.13 6.69
N GLN A 81 -10.34 10.29 7.55
CA GLN A 81 -11.37 11.33 7.43
C GLN A 81 -10.76 12.73 7.48
N ASN A 82 -9.86 12.99 8.42
CA ASN A 82 -9.27 14.32 8.63
C ASN A 82 -8.25 14.71 7.54
N GLU A 83 -7.46 13.76 7.05
CA GLU A 83 -6.34 14.06 6.16
C GLU A 83 -6.68 13.88 4.68
N CYS A 84 -7.46 12.87 4.32
CA CYS A 84 -7.74 12.56 2.90
C CYS A 84 -9.07 13.15 2.39
N VAL A 85 -10.08 13.36 3.24
CA VAL A 85 -11.44 13.67 2.79
C VAL A 85 -11.87 15.07 3.22
N LYS A 86 -11.90 16.02 2.28
CA LYS A 86 -12.54 17.33 2.50
C LYS A 86 -14.05 17.18 2.23
N ASP A 87 -14.86 17.31 3.29
CA ASP A 87 -16.32 17.35 3.28
C ASP A 87 -17.07 16.03 2.94
N GLY A 88 -16.46 14.87 3.19
CA GLY A 88 -17.08 13.56 2.93
C GLY A 88 -16.83 12.53 4.05
N GLU A 89 -17.76 11.58 4.17
CA GLU A 89 -17.71 10.51 5.17
C GLU A 89 -17.00 9.27 4.60
N VAL A 90 -15.98 8.76 5.30
CA VAL A 90 -15.43 7.43 5.03
C VAL A 90 -16.44 6.41 5.54
N THR A 91 -17.28 5.87 4.65
CA THR A 91 -18.35 4.92 5.00
C THR A 91 -17.94 3.45 4.86
N SER A 92 -16.76 3.15 4.30
CA SER A 92 -16.28 1.78 4.09
C SER A 92 -15.57 1.20 5.30
N GLU A 93 -15.70 -0.11 5.51
CA GLU A 93 -14.76 -0.86 6.36
C GLU A 93 -13.33 -0.72 5.79
N GLY A 94 -12.35 -0.54 6.68
CA GLY A 94 -10.96 -0.45 6.30
C GLY A 94 -10.36 -1.83 6.08
N MET A 95 -9.43 -1.95 5.14
CA MET A 95 -8.63 -3.16 4.96
C MET A 95 -7.23 -2.92 5.53
N TYR A 96 -6.77 -3.81 6.41
CA TYR A 96 -5.41 -3.74 6.95
C TYR A 96 -4.45 -4.62 6.14
N ASN A 97 -3.28 -4.09 5.84
CA ASN A 97 -2.19 -4.80 5.16
C ASN A 97 -1.03 -4.99 6.14
N GLU A 98 -0.82 -6.23 6.59
CA GLU A 98 0.23 -6.60 7.56
C GLU A 98 1.66 -6.35 7.03
N ASN A 99 1.90 -6.57 5.73
CA ASN A 99 3.24 -6.44 5.14
C ASN A 99 3.75 -4.99 5.16
N SER A 100 2.84 -4.04 4.97
CA SER A 100 3.15 -2.61 4.93
C SER A 100 2.74 -1.88 6.21
N LYS A 101 2.06 -2.56 7.14
CA LYS A 101 1.43 -1.98 8.34
C LYS A 101 0.59 -0.75 8.01
N THR A 102 -0.30 -0.90 7.04
CA THR A 102 -1.16 0.20 6.57
C THR A 102 -2.63 -0.18 6.55
N TRP A 103 -3.47 0.79 6.90
CA TRP A 103 -4.92 0.72 6.73
C TRP A 103 -5.33 1.40 5.42
N TRP A 104 -6.21 0.76 4.67
CA TRP A 104 -6.72 1.23 3.39
C TRP A 104 -8.21 1.49 3.48
N PHE A 105 -8.63 2.70 3.18
CA PHE A 105 -10.02 3.10 3.09
C PHE A 105 -10.34 3.58 1.68
N ASP A 106 -11.52 3.29 1.17
CA ASP A 106 -11.95 3.89 -0.08
C ASP A 106 -12.18 5.39 0.12
N ALA A 107 -11.56 6.21 -0.71
CA ALA A 107 -11.71 7.65 -0.63
C ALA A 107 -12.74 8.11 -1.66
N ASN A 108 -13.76 8.85 -1.22
CA ASN A 108 -14.64 9.57 -2.15
C ASN A 108 -14.14 11.01 -2.26
N LEU A 109 -13.26 11.24 -3.24
CA LEU A 109 -12.74 12.56 -3.53
C LEU A 109 -13.62 13.22 -4.59
N ASN A 110 -13.92 14.51 -4.45
CA ASN A 110 -14.57 15.34 -5.49
C ASN A 110 -13.68 15.56 -6.74
N VAL A 111 -12.76 14.63 -7.02
CA VAL A 111 -11.79 14.64 -8.10
C VAL A 111 -11.86 13.28 -8.79
N ALA A 112 -12.44 13.25 -9.98
CA ALA A 112 -12.46 12.05 -10.81
C ALA A 112 -11.16 11.95 -11.62
N ARG A 113 -10.46 10.82 -11.53
CA ARG A 113 -9.45 10.39 -12.50
C ARG A 113 -10.06 9.24 -13.29
N GLU A 114 -10.16 9.39 -14.61
CA GLU A 114 -10.75 8.37 -15.48
C GLU A 114 -10.02 7.03 -15.29
N GLY A 115 -10.76 5.97 -14.95
CA GLY A 115 -10.19 4.65 -14.69
C GLY A 115 -9.44 4.50 -13.36
N CYS A 116 -9.53 5.43 -12.41
CA CYS A 116 -8.87 5.30 -11.11
C CYS A 116 -9.82 5.44 -9.93
N ASN A 117 -9.65 4.57 -8.94
CA ASN A 117 -10.36 4.64 -7.65
C ASN A 117 -9.36 5.04 -6.55
N PRO A 118 -9.50 6.22 -5.93
CA PRO A 118 -8.61 6.63 -4.86
C PRO A 118 -8.86 5.82 -3.59
N ALA A 119 -7.79 5.59 -2.84
CA ALA A 119 -7.78 5.02 -1.51
C ALA A 119 -7.01 5.95 -0.58
N CYS A 120 -7.50 6.14 0.63
CA CYS A 120 -6.75 6.77 1.70
C CYS A 120 -5.97 5.70 2.45
N VAL A 121 -4.65 5.81 2.44
CA VAL A 121 -3.74 4.84 3.07
C VAL A 121 -3.17 5.47 4.32
N VAL A 122 -3.43 4.87 5.48
CA VAL A 122 -2.96 5.34 6.78
C VAL A 122 -1.86 4.41 7.29
N SER A 123 -0.69 4.98 7.58
CA SER A 123 0.45 4.25 8.13
C SER A 123 0.29 4.04 9.63
N GLU A 124 0.42 2.80 10.10
CA GLU A 124 0.43 2.49 11.54
C GLU A 124 1.63 3.13 12.25
N GLU A 125 2.80 3.11 11.62
CA GLU A 125 4.05 3.61 12.19
C GLU A 125 4.05 5.14 12.31
N THR A 126 3.63 5.84 11.25
CA THR A 126 3.73 7.31 11.19
C THR A 126 2.43 8.02 11.55
N ARG A 127 1.29 7.31 11.59
CA ARG A 127 -0.06 7.83 11.79
C ARG A 127 -0.43 8.96 10.82
N LYS A 128 0.16 8.94 9.62
CA LYS A 128 -0.14 9.85 8.51
C LYS A 128 -0.94 9.14 7.44
N ALA A 129 -1.76 9.89 6.73
CA ALA A 129 -2.52 9.42 5.59
C ALA A 129 -2.04 10.02 4.27
N GLU A 130 -2.07 9.20 3.22
CA GLU A 130 -1.77 9.61 1.86
C GLU A 130 -2.80 9.05 0.88
N ILE A 131 -3.07 9.79 -0.20
CA ILE A 131 -3.98 9.33 -1.25
C ILE A 131 -3.21 8.42 -2.22
N ASN A 132 -3.61 7.15 -2.29
CA ASN A 132 -3.13 6.18 -3.26
C ASN A 132 -4.19 5.96 -4.36
N TRP A 133 -3.82 6.14 -5.63
CA TRP A 133 -4.74 5.96 -6.75
C TRP A 133 -4.61 4.55 -7.33
N ARG A 134 -5.65 3.72 -7.14
CA ARG A 134 -5.73 2.39 -7.76
C ARG A 134 -6.34 2.53 -9.15
N CYS A 135 -5.50 2.64 -10.17
CA CYS A 135 -5.93 2.77 -11.56
C CYS A 135 -6.03 1.40 -12.25
N ILE A 136 -7.09 1.17 -13.02
CA ILE A 136 -7.17 0.01 -13.90
C ILE A 136 -6.17 0.19 -15.05
N GLY A 137 -5.22 -0.73 -15.14
CA GLY A 137 -4.25 -0.78 -16.24
C GLY A 137 -3.07 0.17 -16.06
N LEU A 138 -1.94 -0.37 -15.61
CA LEU A 138 -0.64 0.13 -16.06
C LEU A 138 -0.59 -0.04 -17.59
N ARG A 139 -1.18 0.88 -18.35
CA ARG A 139 -0.54 1.22 -19.61
C ARG A 139 0.76 1.87 -19.18
N GLU A 140 1.89 1.21 -19.48
CA GLU A 140 3.19 1.85 -19.35
C GLU A 140 3.04 3.27 -19.89
N PRO A 141 3.47 4.31 -19.16
CA PRO A 141 3.42 5.66 -19.70
C PRO A 141 4.13 5.57 -21.05
N GLN A 142 3.40 5.81 -22.15
CA GLN A 142 3.92 5.62 -23.50
C GLN A 142 5.25 6.37 -23.55
N LYS A 143 6.35 5.61 -23.54
CA LYS A 143 7.68 6.18 -23.49
C LYS A 143 7.77 7.07 -24.72
N LYS A 144 8.08 8.36 -24.52
CA LYS A 144 7.98 9.33 -25.62
C LYS A 144 8.83 8.83 -26.78
N GLU A 145 8.34 9.06 -27.99
CA GLU A 145 8.97 8.69 -29.25
C GLU A 145 10.49 8.98 -29.29
N ALA A 146 10.90 10.15 -28.80
CA ALA A 146 12.30 10.56 -28.67
C ALA A 146 13.13 9.70 -27.68
N GLU A 147 12.52 9.16 -26.64
CA GLU A 147 13.17 8.28 -25.64
C GLU A 147 13.27 6.82 -26.11
N LEU A 148 12.62 6.50 -27.23
CA LEU A 148 12.62 5.19 -27.87
C LEU A 148 13.48 5.14 -29.13
N ASN A 149 14.17 6.22 -29.52
CA ASN A 149 14.98 6.26 -30.75
C ASN A 149 14.20 5.84 -32.02
N ILE A 150 12.89 6.07 -32.07
CA ILE A 150 12.05 5.84 -33.26
C ILE A 150 11.19 7.07 -33.48
N LYS A 151 11.18 7.54 -34.73
CA LYS A 151 10.47 8.62 -35.44
C LYS A 151 9.34 8.13 -36.34
N VAL A 152 8.04 8.24 -36.08
CA VAL A 152 6.97 7.87 -37.04
C VAL A 152 6.34 9.12 -37.63
N SER A 153 6.60 9.34 -38.92
CA SER A 153 6.07 10.48 -39.68
C SER A 153 4.71 10.22 -40.32
N ALA A 154 4.38 8.97 -40.63
CA ALA A 154 3.10 8.56 -41.20
C ALA A 154 2.80 7.09 -40.88
N PRO A 155 1.57 6.74 -40.42
CA PRO A 155 0.50 7.67 -40.04
C PRO A 155 0.84 8.42 -38.74
N ILE A 156 0.09 9.50 -38.44
CA ILE A 156 0.14 10.16 -37.13
C ILE A 156 -0.87 9.53 -36.16
N GLU A 157 -0.69 9.79 -34.87
CA GLU A 157 -1.53 9.24 -33.82
C GLU A 157 -3.03 9.51 -34.05
N ASN A 158 -3.87 8.51 -33.76
CA ASN A 158 -5.33 8.53 -33.87
C ASN A 158 -5.87 8.83 -35.29
N THR A 159 -5.05 8.63 -36.32
CA THR A 159 -5.48 8.76 -37.72
C THR A 159 -6.39 7.60 -38.12
N VAL A 160 -7.40 7.88 -38.93
CA VAL A 160 -8.23 6.86 -39.60
C VAL A 160 -7.45 6.24 -40.75
N ILE A 161 -7.12 4.96 -40.65
CA ILE A 161 -6.32 4.23 -41.64
C ILE A 161 -7.19 3.36 -42.56
N LYS A 162 -6.67 3.07 -43.76
CA LYS A 162 -7.25 2.15 -44.75
C LYS A 162 -6.14 1.31 -45.38
N SER A 163 -6.50 0.15 -45.92
CA SER A 163 -5.59 -0.73 -46.64
C SER A 163 -5.49 -0.34 -48.14
N PRO A 164 -4.30 -0.39 -48.77
CA PRO A 164 -2.99 -0.57 -48.13
C PRO A 164 -2.59 0.69 -47.34
N LEU A 165 -1.90 0.48 -46.21
CA LEU A 165 -1.33 1.54 -45.39
C LEU A 165 0.18 1.65 -45.64
N TYR A 166 0.63 2.84 -46.01
CA TYR A 166 2.05 3.17 -46.11
C TYR A 166 2.53 3.79 -44.80
N ILE A 167 3.58 3.19 -44.23
CA ILE A 167 4.18 3.60 -42.96
C ILE A 167 5.57 4.17 -43.25
N LYS A 168 5.87 5.34 -42.70
CA LYS A 168 7.15 6.03 -42.89
C LYS A 168 7.67 6.62 -41.60
N GLY A 169 8.97 6.58 -41.43
CA GLY A 169 9.61 7.14 -40.25
C GLY A 169 11.12 7.08 -40.32
N GLU A 170 11.77 7.27 -39.18
CA GLU A 170 13.20 7.11 -38.98
C GLU A 170 13.46 6.39 -37.66
N ALA A 171 14.47 5.53 -37.57
CA ALA A 171 14.80 4.85 -36.33
C ALA A 171 16.32 4.77 -36.14
N LYS A 172 16.77 4.72 -34.89
CA LYS A 172 18.19 4.57 -34.52
C LYS A 172 18.34 3.36 -33.61
N ASN A 173 19.21 2.42 -33.98
CA ASN A 173 19.43 1.15 -33.24
C ASN A 173 18.19 0.23 -33.16
N TRP A 174 17.35 0.23 -34.19
CA TRP A 174 16.17 -0.65 -34.30
C TRP A 174 16.34 -1.81 -35.29
N TYR A 175 17.25 -1.66 -36.25
CA TYR A 175 17.38 -2.58 -37.38
C TYR A 175 18.26 -3.79 -37.05
N PHE A 176 17.85 -4.94 -37.58
CA PHE A 176 18.73 -6.07 -37.85
C PHE A 176 18.50 -6.50 -39.30
N GLU A 177 19.59 -6.81 -40.02
CA GLU A 177 19.52 -7.11 -41.46
C GLU A 177 18.75 -6.04 -42.28
N ALA A 178 18.94 -4.76 -41.93
CA ALA A 178 18.26 -3.61 -42.54
C ALA A 178 16.73 -3.59 -42.38
N SER A 179 16.18 -4.32 -41.41
CA SER A 179 14.73 -4.37 -41.18
C SER A 179 14.34 -4.49 -39.70
N PHE A 180 13.05 -4.27 -39.41
CA PHE A 180 12.45 -4.61 -38.13
C PHE A 180 10.93 -4.86 -38.27
N PRO A 181 10.30 -5.63 -37.38
CA PRO A 181 8.89 -6.00 -37.50
C PRO A 181 7.89 -4.88 -37.14
N ILE A 182 6.76 -4.86 -37.86
CA ILE A 182 5.59 -4.03 -37.58
C ILE A 182 4.33 -4.93 -37.54
N LYS A 183 3.49 -4.72 -36.53
CA LYS A 183 2.21 -5.43 -36.36
C LYS A 183 1.06 -4.44 -36.25
N LEU A 184 -0.10 -4.80 -36.80
CA LEU A 184 -1.36 -4.10 -36.58
C LEU A 184 -2.25 -4.98 -35.71
N VAL A 185 -2.76 -4.41 -34.62
CA VAL A 185 -3.65 -5.11 -33.69
C VAL A 185 -4.98 -4.36 -33.52
N ASP A 186 -6.04 -5.11 -33.19
CA ASP A 186 -7.33 -4.54 -32.79
C ASP A 186 -7.35 -4.12 -31.30
N GLU A 187 -8.46 -3.58 -30.83
CA GLU A 187 -8.65 -3.18 -29.43
C GLU A 187 -8.53 -4.32 -28.41
N ASN A 188 -8.65 -5.57 -28.85
CA ASN A 188 -8.53 -6.77 -28.02
C ASN A 188 -7.11 -7.36 -28.06
N GLY A 189 -6.19 -6.76 -28.84
CA GLY A 189 -4.83 -7.25 -29.04
C GLY A 189 -4.70 -8.36 -30.08
N ASN A 190 -5.75 -8.67 -30.86
CA ASN A 190 -5.66 -9.64 -31.95
C ASN A 190 -4.86 -9.03 -33.11
N ILE A 191 -3.91 -9.79 -33.63
CA ILE A 191 -3.11 -9.37 -34.78
C ILE A 191 -3.97 -9.44 -36.04
N LEU A 192 -4.13 -8.29 -36.70
CA LEU A 192 -4.88 -8.12 -37.94
C LEU A 192 -3.98 -8.25 -39.18
N ALA A 193 -2.74 -7.77 -39.08
CA ALA A 193 -1.74 -7.87 -40.14
C ALA A 193 -0.32 -7.66 -39.59
N GLN A 194 0.68 -8.11 -40.35
CA GLN A 194 2.10 -7.91 -40.03
C GLN A 194 2.89 -7.58 -41.30
N THR A 195 3.94 -6.79 -41.15
CA THR A 195 4.90 -6.46 -42.21
C THR A 195 6.27 -6.18 -41.60
N VAL A 196 7.25 -5.85 -42.43
CA VAL A 196 8.58 -5.40 -41.98
C VAL A 196 8.85 -3.99 -42.51
N ALA A 197 9.40 -3.15 -41.64
CA ALA A 197 10.00 -1.88 -42.04
C ALA A 197 11.36 -2.15 -42.66
N ARG A 198 11.65 -1.55 -43.81
CA ARG A 198 12.97 -1.62 -44.46
C ARG A 198 13.71 -0.30 -44.28
N ALA A 199 14.99 -0.36 -43.94
CA ALA A 199 15.87 0.80 -43.91
C ALA A 199 16.08 1.34 -45.34
N MET A 200 16.01 2.67 -45.49
CA MET A 200 16.18 3.37 -46.77
C MET A 200 17.60 3.93 -46.96
N GLY A 201 18.55 3.49 -46.15
CA GLY A 201 19.94 3.95 -46.16
C GLY A 201 20.86 2.98 -45.42
N ASP A 202 22.10 3.43 -45.19
CA ASP A 202 23.04 2.68 -44.35
C ASP A 202 22.51 2.64 -42.91
N TRP A 203 22.20 1.44 -42.43
CA TRP A 203 21.56 1.20 -41.13
C TRP A 203 22.58 0.92 -40.02
N MET A 204 23.85 0.65 -40.38
CA MET A 204 24.93 0.38 -39.43
C MET A 204 25.61 1.68 -38.97
N VAL A 205 24.84 2.74 -38.82
CA VAL A 205 25.30 4.06 -38.39
C VAL A 205 24.70 4.42 -37.04
N ASP A 206 25.42 5.19 -36.24
CA ASP A 206 24.93 5.69 -34.95
C ASP A 206 24.03 6.94 -35.12
N ASP A 207 23.10 6.90 -36.08
CA ASP A 207 22.18 8.00 -36.38
C ASP A 207 20.79 7.46 -36.74
N PHE A 208 19.80 8.35 -36.86
CA PHE A 208 18.47 8.02 -37.35
C PHE A 208 18.52 7.70 -38.85
N VAL A 209 17.97 6.54 -39.19
CA VAL A 209 17.90 6.04 -40.56
C VAL A 209 16.43 5.96 -40.97
N PRO A 210 16.03 6.48 -42.14
CA PRO A 210 14.65 6.40 -42.58
C PRO A 210 14.21 4.96 -42.83
N PHE A 211 12.95 4.64 -42.55
CA PHE A 211 12.31 3.39 -42.93
C PHE A 211 11.00 3.59 -43.67
N GLU A 212 10.66 2.60 -44.49
CA GLU A 212 9.35 2.47 -45.12
C GLU A 212 8.80 1.06 -44.97
N ALA A 213 7.47 0.97 -44.84
CA ALA A 213 6.72 -0.29 -44.87
C ALA A 213 5.39 -0.11 -45.60
N GLU A 214 4.90 -1.19 -46.19
CA GLU A 214 3.54 -1.30 -46.71
C GLU A 214 2.82 -2.41 -45.93
N LEU A 215 1.64 -2.08 -45.41
CA LEU A 215 0.82 -2.98 -44.62
C LEU A 215 -0.54 -3.17 -45.29
N ILE A 216 -0.86 -4.42 -45.60
CA ILE A 216 -2.11 -4.83 -46.23
C ILE A 216 -2.95 -5.56 -45.18
N PHE A 217 -4.20 -5.12 -44.98
CA PHE A 217 -5.13 -5.70 -44.02
C PHE A 217 -6.59 -5.62 -44.53
N ASP A 218 -7.45 -6.49 -44.01
CA ASP A 218 -8.90 -6.44 -44.24
C ASP A 218 -9.57 -5.45 -43.29
N THR A 219 -10.72 -4.88 -43.68
CA THR A 219 -11.47 -3.95 -42.84
C THR A 219 -11.90 -4.61 -41.52
N PRO A 220 -11.37 -4.20 -40.37
CA PRO A 220 -11.71 -4.83 -39.09
C PRO A 220 -13.12 -4.48 -38.65
N GLN A 221 -13.70 -5.32 -37.78
CA GLN A 221 -14.98 -5.00 -37.11
C GLN A 221 -14.80 -3.98 -35.97
N SER A 222 -13.59 -3.91 -35.41
CA SER A 222 -13.25 -2.93 -34.37
C SER A 222 -13.11 -1.52 -34.96
N LYS A 223 -13.36 -0.50 -34.14
CA LYS A 223 -13.16 0.92 -34.51
C LYS A 223 -11.78 1.44 -34.16
N LYS A 224 -11.05 0.76 -33.28
CA LYS A 224 -9.77 1.21 -32.71
C LYS A 224 -8.73 0.10 -32.82
N GLY A 225 -7.47 0.48 -32.95
CA GLY A 225 -6.35 -0.44 -32.97
C GLY A 225 -5.04 0.26 -32.69
N GLU A 226 -3.95 -0.50 -32.75
CA GLU A 226 -2.59 0.01 -32.58
C GLU A 226 -1.67 -0.56 -33.66
N ILE A 227 -0.72 0.27 -34.11
CA ILE A 227 0.45 -0.19 -34.86
C ILE A 227 1.58 -0.37 -33.86
N ILE A 228 2.08 -1.58 -33.74
CA ILE A 228 3.19 -1.95 -32.86
C ILE A 228 4.44 -2.05 -33.73
N PHE A 229 5.43 -1.23 -33.42
CA PHE A 229 6.78 -1.29 -33.96
C PHE A 229 7.62 -2.04 -32.93
N GLU A 230 8.31 -3.10 -33.35
CA GLU A 230 9.15 -3.91 -32.47
C GLU A 230 10.60 -3.78 -32.95
N LYS A 231 11.50 -3.42 -32.03
CA LYS A 231 12.93 -3.44 -32.31
C LYS A 231 13.33 -4.87 -32.61
N ASP A 232 14.11 -5.07 -33.66
CA ASP A 232 14.59 -6.40 -33.97
C ASP A 232 15.55 -6.86 -32.86
N ASN A 233 15.27 -8.03 -32.29
CA ASN A 233 16.02 -8.63 -31.18
C ASN A 233 16.41 -10.08 -31.53
N PRO A 234 17.48 -10.28 -32.33
CA PRO A 234 17.96 -11.61 -32.71
C PRO A 234 18.41 -12.47 -31.52
N SER A 235 18.76 -11.82 -30.39
CA SER A 235 19.19 -12.53 -29.18
C SER A 235 18.04 -13.20 -28.43
N GLY A 236 16.80 -12.73 -28.64
CA GLY A 236 15.62 -13.16 -27.89
C GLY A 236 15.66 -12.84 -26.40
N LEU A 237 16.62 -12.04 -25.95
CA LEU A 237 16.79 -11.66 -24.55
C LEU A 237 15.83 -10.50 -24.20
N PRO A 238 14.97 -10.65 -23.17
CA PRO A 238 13.97 -9.63 -22.82
C PRO A 238 14.53 -8.22 -22.55
N GLU A 239 15.77 -8.11 -22.07
CA GLU A 239 16.43 -6.81 -21.82
C GLU A 239 16.70 -6.00 -23.10
N ASN A 240 16.68 -6.65 -24.26
CA ASN A 240 16.87 -6.02 -25.57
C ASN A 240 15.53 -5.73 -26.27
N ASP A 241 14.42 -6.19 -25.71
CA ASP A 241 13.09 -5.94 -26.26
C ASP A 241 12.74 -4.48 -26.09
N GLN A 242 12.28 -3.89 -27.18
CA GLN A 242 11.76 -2.53 -27.18
C GLN A 242 10.62 -2.45 -28.18
N SER A 243 9.51 -1.83 -27.79
CA SER A 243 8.38 -1.61 -28.68
C SER A 243 7.86 -0.19 -28.58
N PHE A 244 7.31 0.30 -29.70
CA PHE A 244 6.58 1.55 -29.77
C PHE A 244 5.17 1.26 -30.29
N ARG A 245 4.16 1.85 -29.66
CA ARG A 245 2.75 1.62 -29.99
C ARG A 245 2.13 2.93 -30.43
N LEU A 246 1.60 2.93 -31.65
CA LEU A 246 0.91 4.07 -32.22
C LEU A 246 -0.59 3.77 -32.33
N PRO A 247 -1.45 4.40 -31.51
CA PRO A 247 -2.89 4.19 -31.62
C PRO A 247 -3.45 4.79 -32.91
N ILE A 248 -4.39 4.06 -33.53
CA ILE A 248 -5.03 4.40 -34.79
C ILE A 248 -6.54 4.12 -34.74
N LEU A 249 -7.26 4.60 -35.75
CA LEU A 249 -8.68 4.33 -35.94
C LEU A 249 -8.89 3.58 -37.26
N PHE A 250 -9.86 2.67 -37.28
CA PHE A 250 -10.29 2.02 -38.51
C PHE A 250 -11.42 2.80 -39.19
N LYS A 251 -11.46 2.76 -40.53
CA LYS A 251 -12.51 3.41 -41.33
C LYS A 251 -13.82 2.63 -41.29
#